data_AF-A0A0D8X853-F1
#
_entry.id   AF-A0A0D8X853-F1
#
_cell.length_a   1.000
_cell.length_b   1.000
_cell.length_c   1.000
_cell.angle_alpha   90.00
_cell.angle_beta   90.00
_cell.angle_gamma   90.00
#
_symmetry.space_group_name_H-M   'P 1'
#
loop_
_entity.id
_entity.type
_entity.pdbx_description
1 polymer ?
#
loop_
_entity_poly.entity_id
_entity_poly.type
_entity_poly.pdbx_seq_one_letter_code
_entity_poly.pdbx_strand_id
1 'polypeptide(L)'
;MNSATFREYLVIVSVTVLSHAVAVAVAYEFAQFFRLKPISPECFKDNTSTVVVIEFHFFYFPDECRDATMISYRSSEVLDYSPLTETEVNQLFSINHVDMCINITNTDSYSLIFNMEELTGNCTGPLFEIVGNPRLSHLTIGDFINNLEPDAIRIRGNPLLTKDDLDVFANFSDVQLEGECLLPSPLQSRSRVPHGCKYIYGILSLTGYSSLDDYFYLGYYNYPFTGCIEIESTTLKNVYFLNHFKDFTPIRGCKQYIANNSELCVGNSSFWREVFGDIDIYNNKIDCPDQCDGGVVNETYLSSTAACEMRIGDVVIADLTGHLFHYVT
;
A
#
# COMPACT_ATOMS: atom_id res chain seq x y z
N MET A 1 -4.71 -34.88 -17.40
CA MET A 1 -4.00 -33.73 -17.99
C MET A 1 -3.19 -33.11 -16.87
N ASN A 2 -1.87 -33.26 -16.95
CA ASN A 2 -0.94 -32.84 -15.90
C ASN A 2 -0.81 -31.32 -15.93
N SER A 3 -1.23 -30.67 -14.85
CA SER A 3 -0.88 -29.29 -14.54
C SER A 3 0.60 -29.28 -14.16
N ALA A 4 1.46 -28.82 -15.07
CA ALA A 4 2.82 -28.48 -14.71
C ALA A 4 2.76 -27.24 -13.80
N THR A 5 3.05 -27.41 -12.52
CA THR A 5 3.37 -26.32 -11.61
C THR A 5 4.63 -25.64 -12.14
N PHE A 6 4.46 -24.44 -12.71
CA PHE A 6 5.59 -23.55 -12.95
C PHE A 6 6.21 -23.25 -11.58
N ARG A 7 7.48 -23.61 -11.41
CA ARG A 7 8.28 -23.20 -10.25
C ARG A 7 8.82 -21.80 -10.54
N GLU A 8 8.78 -20.93 -9.54
CA GLU A 8 9.34 -19.58 -9.57
C GLU A 8 10.87 -19.64 -9.45
N TYR A 9 11.58 -18.81 -10.21
CA TYR A 9 13.03 -18.92 -10.37
C TYR A 9 13.69 -17.54 -10.50
N LEU A 10 14.62 -17.21 -9.60
CA LEU A 10 15.47 -16.01 -9.69
C LEU A 10 16.70 -16.30 -10.53
N VAL A 11 16.96 -15.48 -11.55
CA VAL A 11 18.12 -15.56 -12.41
C VAL A 11 19.25 -14.65 -11.97
N ILE A 12 20.49 -15.14 -11.90
CA ILE A 12 21.70 -14.32 -11.68
C ILE A 12 22.64 -14.47 -12.88
N VAL A 13 23.28 -13.39 -13.31
CA VAL A 13 24.16 -13.35 -14.47
C VAL A 13 25.48 -12.68 -14.09
N SER A 14 26.58 -13.42 -14.19
CA SER A 14 27.93 -12.89 -13.96
C SER A 14 28.69 -12.68 -15.26
N VAL A 15 29.41 -11.55 -15.35
CA VAL A 15 30.31 -11.22 -16.46
C VAL A 15 31.70 -11.04 -15.86
N THR A 16 32.62 -11.96 -16.17
CA THR A 16 34.05 -11.77 -15.84
C THR A 16 34.80 -11.24 -17.05
N VAL A 17 35.57 -10.17 -16.87
CA VAL A 17 36.61 -9.76 -17.83
C VAL A 17 37.71 -10.82 -17.82
N LEU A 18 37.97 -11.40 -18.99
CA LEU A 18 38.93 -12.48 -19.20
C LEU A 18 40.33 -12.16 -18.65
N SER A 19 40.74 -12.87 -17.60
CA SER A 19 42.13 -13.35 -17.48
C SER A 19 42.15 -14.74 -16.82
N HIS A 20 43.12 -15.54 -17.23
CA HIS A 20 43.10 -17.00 -17.22
C HIS A 20 43.23 -17.66 -15.82
N ALA A 21 42.60 -18.84 -15.72
CA ALA A 21 43.05 -20.06 -15.01
C ALA A 21 42.35 -20.47 -13.68
N VAL A 22 41.78 -21.71 -13.70
CA VAL A 22 41.81 -22.77 -12.64
C VAL A 22 40.86 -22.51 -11.42
N ALA A 23 40.07 -23.41 -10.81
CA ALA A 23 39.76 -24.85 -10.85
C ALA A 23 38.47 -25.11 -10.02
N VAL A 24 37.90 -26.33 -10.07
CA VAL A 24 37.90 -27.33 -8.97
C VAL A 24 36.78 -28.36 -9.16
N ALA A 25 37.19 -29.62 -9.34
CA ALA A 25 36.35 -30.80 -9.31
C ALA A 25 36.43 -31.43 -7.90
N VAL A 26 35.52 -31.10 -6.99
CA VAL A 26 35.30 -31.86 -5.73
C VAL A 26 33.88 -31.58 -5.20
N ALA A 27 32.84 -32.24 -5.72
CA ALA A 27 31.51 -32.20 -5.07
C ALA A 27 30.57 -33.37 -5.42
N TYR A 28 31.06 -34.46 -6.04
CA TYR A 28 30.18 -35.41 -6.71
C TYR A 28 29.87 -36.72 -5.95
N GLU A 29 30.44 -36.99 -4.77
CA GLU A 29 30.30 -38.32 -4.13
C GLU A 29 29.39 -38.39 -2.89
N PHE A 30 28.83 -37.29 -2.37
CA PHE A 30 28.00 -37.36 -1.14
C PHE A 30 26.47 -37.38 -1.36
N ALA A 31 25.99 -37.12 -2.58
CA ALA A 31 24.56 -36.93 -2.84
C ALA A 31 23.76 -38.21 -3.20
N GLN A 32 24.38 -39.39 -3.23
CA GLN A 32 23.69 -40.61 -3.70
C GLN A 32 22.79 -41.31 -2.67
N PHE A 33 22.75 -40.89 -1.40
CA PHE A 33 22.07 -41.67 -0.36
C PHE A 33 20.64 -41.22 0.00
N PHE A 34 20.23 -39.99 -0.31
CA PHE A 34 18.86 -39.51 -0.06
C PHE A 34 18.26 -38.96 -1.35
N ARG A 35 17.36 -39.74 -1.97
CA ARG A 35 16.64 -39.39 -3.22
C ARG A 35 15.60 -38.26 -3.00
N LEU A 36 16.07 -37.06 -2.71
CA LEU A 36 15.39 -35.81 -3.01
C LEU A 36 16.46 -34.95 -3.67
N LYS A 37 16.26 -34.51 -4.92
CA LYS A 37 17.15 -33.52 -5.53
C LYS A 37 16.90 -32.19 -4.81
N PRO A 38 17.84 -31.65 -4.02
CA PRO A 38 17.84 -30.22 -3.80
C PRO A 38 18.16 -29.57 -5.15
N ILE A 39 17.40 -28.55 -5.56
CA ILE A 39 17.89 -27.68 -6.63
C ILE A 39 19.02 -26.89 -5.97
N SER A 40 20.27 -27.31 -6.17
CA SER A 40 21.41 -26.52 -5.72
C SER A 40 21.48 -25.26 -6.58
N PRO A 41 21.74 -24.09 -6.00
CA PRO A 41 22.09 -22.92 -6.78
C PRO A 41 23.42 -23.21 -7.48
N GLU A 42 23.42 -23.32 -8.80
CA GLU A 42 24.64 -23.50 -9.59
C GLU A 42 24.97 -22.19 -10.31
N CYS A 43 26.04 -21.51 -9.89
CA CYS A 43 26.58 -20.32 -10.54
C CYS A 43 27.55 -20.76 -11.63
N PHE A 44 27.12 -20.82 -12.89
CA PHE A 44 28.02 -21.18 -13.99
C PHE A 44 28.54 -19.96 -14.76
N LYS A 45 29.70 -20.14 -15.39
CA LYS A 45 30.32 -19.22 -16.36
C LYS A 45 29.96 -19.69 -17.77
N ASP A 46 29.54 -18.78 -18.65
CA ASP A 46 29.60 -19.02 -20.09
C ASP A 46 30.09 -17.78 -20.85
N ASN A 47 30.77 -18.02 -21.98
CA ASN A 47 31.44 -17.04 -22.82
C ASN A 47 30.50 -16.15 -23.65
N THR A 48 29.16 -16.24 -23.51
CA THR A 48 28.22 -15.41 -24.29
C THR A 48 26.95 -14.88 -23.58
N SER A 49 26.48 -15.47 -22.48
CA SER A 49 25.53 -14.88 -21.50
C SER A 49 25.00 -15.98 -20.59
N THR A 50 25.20 -15.89 -19.28
CA THR A 50 24.86 -16.94 -18.33
C THR A 50 23.58 -16.61 -17.57
N VAL A 51 22.63 -17.54 -17.47
CA VAL A 51 21.36 -17.39 -16.75
C VAL A 51 21.38 -18.39 -15.60
N VAL A 52 21.63 -17.95 -14.37
CA VAL A 52 21.50 -18.78 -13.15
C VAL A 52 20.02 -18.92 -12.79
N VAL A 53 19.65 -19.86 -11.93
CA VAL A 53 18.31 -20.00 -11.37
C VAL A 53 18.43 -20.34 -9.88
N ILE A 54 17.87 -19.53 -8.98
CA ILE A 54 17.91 -19.70 -7.52
C ILE A 54 16.50 -19.97 -7.00
N GLU A 55 16.37 -21.01 -6.17
CA GLU A 55 15.16 -21.28 -5.37
C GLU A 55 15.24 -20.53 -4.03
N PHE A 56 14.19 -19.77 -3.70
CA PHE A 56 14.20 -18.71 -2.68
C PHE A 56 13.99 -19.15 -1.22
N HIS A 57 13.99 -20.45 -0.93
CA HIS A 57 13.67 -20.93 0.41
C HIS A 57 14.76 -20.64 1.45
N PHE A 58 15.99 -20.35 1.02
CA PHE A 58 17.09 -19.82 1.82
C PHE A 58 18.02 -19.00 0.90
N PHE A 59 18.27 -17.73 1.21
CA PHE A 59 19.22 -16.94 0.44
C PHE A 59 20.65 -17.23 0.86
N TYR A 60 21.17 -18.35 0.36
CA TYR A 60 22.61 -18.53 0.28
C TYR A 60 23.06 -17.93 -1.04
N PHE A 61 23.59 -16.71 -1.01
CA PHE A 61 24.25 -16.13 -2.16
C PHE A 61 25.57 -16.88 -2.39
N PRO A 62 25.67 -17.75 -3.42
CA PRO A 62 26.87 -18.57 -3.55
C PRO A 62 28.07 -17.66 -3.82
N ASP A 63 29.23 -17.98 -3.23
CA ASP A 63 30.44 -17.16 -3.38
C ASP A 63 30.81 -16.94 -4.86
N GLU A 64 30.47 -17.90 -5.72
CA GLU A 64 30.64 -17.87 -7.17
C GLU A 64 29.79 -16.81 -7.90
N CYS A 65 28.71 -16.34 -7.28
CA CYS A 65 27.83 -15.29 -7.82
C CYS A 65 28.15 -13.88 -7.28
N ARG A 66 29.15 -13.73 -6.39
CA ARG A 66 29.55 -12.42 -5.80
C ARG A 66 29.94 -11.36 -6.82
N ASP A 67 30.49 -11.77 -7.95
CA ASP A 67 30.89 -10.88 -9.05
C ASP A 67 29.82 -10.81 -10.15
N ALA A 68 28.55 -11.09 -9.81
CA ALA A 68 27.47 -10.96 -10.77
C ALA A 68 27.26 -9.50 -11.18
N THR A 69 27.02 -9.28 -12.46
CA THR A 69 26.76 -7.94 -13.01
C THR A 69 25.28 -7.69 -13.22
N MET A 70 24.47 -8.76 -13.28
CA MET A 70 23.03 -8.67 -13.41
C MET A 70 22.30 -9.72 -12.57
N ILE A 71 21.14 -9.36 -12.05
CA ILE A 71 20.14 -10.29 -11.51
C ILE A 71 18.83 -10.02 -12.25
N SER A 72 18.07 -11.07 -12.58
CA SER A 72 16.75 -10.98 -13.19
C SER A 72 15.78 -11.91 -12.46
N TYR A 73 14.56 -11.48 -12.14
CA TYR A 73 13.50 -12.39 -11.68
C TYR A 73 12.48 -12.48 -12.79
N ARG A 74 12.44 -13.62 -13.48
CA ARG A 74 11.65 -13.78 -14.72
C ARG A 74 10.15 -13.97 -14.49
N SER A 75 9.69 -13.88 -13.25
CA SER A 75 8.25 -13.85 -12.98
C SER A 75 7.72 -12.43 -13.14
N SER A 76 6.50 -12.30 -13.65
CA SER A 76 5.73 -11.05 -13.54
C SER A 76 5.21 -10.84 -12.11
N GLU A 77 5.38 -11.83 -11.24
CA GLU A 77 5.00 -11.77 -9.83
C GLU A 77 6.11 -11.09 -9.00
N VAL A 78 5.70 -10.60 -7.85
CA VAL A 78 6.58 -9.96 -6.89
C VAL A 78 7.39 -11.04 -6.15
N LEU A 79 8.70 -10.85 -6.09
CA LEU A 79 9.55 -11.71 -5.26
C LEU A 79 9.26 -11.45 -3.77
N ASP A 80 8.92 -12.50 -3.02
CA ASP A 80 8.72 -12.39 -1.58
C ASP A 80 10.09 -12.36 -0.85
N TYR A 81 10.42 -11.20 -0.27
CA TYR A 81 11.65 -10.99 0.50
C TYR A 81 11.49 -11.27 1.99
N SER A 82 10.30 -11.65 2.47
CA SER A 82 10.06 -11.95 3.87
C SER A 82 10.98 -13.03 4.50
N PRO A 83 11.53 -14.03 3.77
CA PRO A 83 12.51 -14.95 4.36
C PRO A 83 13.93 -14.36 4.46
N LEU A 84 14.20 -13.18 3.89
CA LEU A 84 15.54 -12.60 3.85
C LEU A 84 15.81 -11.67 5.03
N THR A 85 17.04 -11.71 5.53
CA THR A 85 17.57 -10.70 6.45
C THR A 85 17.91 -9.41 5.71
N GLU A 86 17.97 -8.30 6.44
CA GLU A 86 18.39 -6.99 5.89
C GLU A 86 19.74 -7.06 5.17
N THR A 87 20.71 -7.79 5.73
CA THR A 87 22.03 -8.00 5.12
C THR A 87 21.93 -8.71 3.77
N GLU A 88 21.08 -9.73 3.67
CA GLU A 88 20.88 -10.51 2.44
C GLU A 88 20.19 -9.68 1.35
N VAL A 89 19.19 -8.88 1.74
CA VAL A 89 18.52 -7.91 0.85
C VAL A 89 19.53 -6.90 0.31
N ASN A 90 20.34 -6.30 1.17
CA ASN A 90 21.34 -5.31 0.77
C ASN A 90 22.42 -5.92 -0.14
N GLN A 91 22.81 -7.18 0.11
CA GLN A 91 23.74 -7.90 -0.76
C GLN A 91 23.14 -8.17 -2.14
N LEU A 92 21.87 -8.57 -2.22
CA LEU A 92 21.17 -8.81 -3.47
C LEU A 92 21.15 -7.54 -4.34
N PHE A 93 20.90 -6.38 -3.74
CA PHE A 93 20.78 -5.11 -4.46
C PHE A 93 22.08 -4.28 -4.51
N SER A 94 23.22 -4.94 -4.27
CA SER A 94 24.54 -4.38 -4.55
C SER A 94 25.04 -4.70 -5.96
N ILE A 95 24.26 -5.42 -6.76
CA ILE A 95 24.61 -5.80 -8.13
C ILE A 95 24.20 -4.70 -9.12
N ASN A 96 25.05 -4.43 -10.11
CA ASN A 96 24.89 -3.28 -11.02
C ASN A 96 23.55 -3.25 -11.75
N HIS A 97 23.12 -4.37 -12.34
CA HIS A 97 21.87 -4.45 -13.09
C HIS A 97 20.86 -5.35 -12.38
N VAL A 98 19.65 -4.85 -12.16
CA VAL A 98 18.55 -5.62 -11.60
C VAL A 98 17.37 -5.58 -12.56
N ASP A 99 16.86 -6.74 -12.97
CA ASP A 99 15.74 -6.93 -13.89
C ASP A 99 14.59 -7.68 -13.17
N MET A 100 13.90 -6.97 -12.29
CA MET A 100 12.76 -7.49 -11.52
C MET A 100 11.90 -6.37 -10.93
N CYS A 101 10.72 -6.75 -10.45
CA CYS A 101 9.87 -5.89 -9.61
C CYS A 101 10.31 -6.02 -8.15
N ILE A 102 10.71 -4.91 -7.52
CA ILE A 102 11.11 -4.89 -6.11
C ILE A 102 9.91 -4.42 -5.28
N ASN A 103 9.55 -5.20 -4.27
CA ASN A 103 8.47 -4.89 -3.34
C ASN A 103 8.88 -5.29 -1.92
N ILE A 104 9.15 -4.29 -1.07
CA ILE A 104 9.50 -4.50 0.34
C ILE A 104 8.38 -3.92 1.18
N THR A 105 7.50 -4.79 1.63
CA THR A 105 6.29 -4.40 2.35
C THR A 105 6.12 -5.05 3.69
N ASN A 106 5.72 -4.26 4.68
CA ASN A 106 5.44 -4.70 6.04
C ASN A 106 6.60 -5.48 6.69
N THR A 107 7.85 -5.10 6.42
CA THR A 107 9.04 -5.71 7.03
C THR A 107 9.52 -4.91 8.25
N ASP A 108 10.32 -5.57 9.09
CA ASP A 108 10.95 -4.96 10.27
C ASP A 108 12.36 -4.39 9.97
N SER A 109 12.71 -4.17 8.70
CA SER A 109 14.00 -3.61 8.29
C SER A 109 14.24 -2.22 8.87
N TYR A 110 15.47 -1.95 9.29
CA TYR A 110 15.90 -0.64 9.81
C TYR A 110 16.55 0.21 8.72
N SER A 111 17.33 -0.44 7.84
CA SER A 111 18.07 0.22 6.78
C SER A 111 18.03 -0.61 5.50
N LEU A 112 17.74 0.03 4.37
CA LEU A 112 17.79 -0.61 3.06
C LEU A 112 18.76 0.14 2.16
N ILE A 113 19.60 -0.61 1.44
CA ILE A 113 20.65 -0.08 0.58
C ILE A 113 20.49 -0.70 -0.80
N PHE A 114 20.24 0.15 -1.78
CA PHE A 114 20.10 -0.22 -3.18
C PHE A 114 21.15 0.52 -3.99
N ASN A 115 22.28 -0.14 -4.26
CA ASN A 115 23.43 0.47 -4.95
C ASN A 115 23.55 0.05 -6.42
N MET A 116 22.47 -0.47 -7.00
CA MET A 116 22.40 -0.81 -8.41
C MET A 116 22.47 0.43 -9.31
N GLU A 117 23.03 0.26 -10.50
CA GLU A 117 23.14 1.28 -11.55
C GLU A 117 21.88 1.29 -12.44
N GLU A 118 21.25 0.13 -12.63
CA GLU A 118 20.08 -0.03 -13.50
C GLU A 118 19.02 -0.94 -12.87
N LEU A 119 17.77 -0.49 -12.89
CA LEU A 119 16.59 -1.27 -12.50
C LEU A 119 15.63 -1.33 -13.69
N THR A 120 15.30 -2.55 -14.11
CA THR A 120 14.38 -2.87 -15.20
C THR A 120 13.40 -3.95 -14.74
N GLY A 121 12.31 -4.14 -15.47
CA GLY A 121 11.33 -5.18 -15.15
C GLY A 121 10.00 -4.95 -15.85
N ASN A 122 9.16 -5.98 -15.90
CA ASN A 122 7.82 -5.91 -16.48
C ASN A 122 6.77 -6.15 -15.39
N CYS A 123 6.43 -5.08 -14.66
CA CYS A 123 5.58 -5.11 -13.48
C CYS A 123 4.15 -4.69 -13.82
N THR A 124 3.16 -5.31 -13.16
CA THR A 124 1.77 -4.85 -13.23
C THR A 124 1.53 -3.55 -12.44
N GLY A 125 2.45 -3.20 -11.55
CA GLY A 125 2.44 -1.99 -10.71
C GLY A 125 3.80 -1.29 -10.73
N PRO A 126 4.17 -0.56 -9.67
CA PRO A 126 5.47 0.08 -9.57
C PRO A 126 6.61 -0.92 -9.76
N LEU A 127 7.69 -0.47 -10.38
CA LEU A 127 8.92 -1.24 -10.52
C LEU A 127 9.67 -1.34 -9.18
N PHE A 128 9.55 -0.30 -8.34
CA PHE A 128 10.16 -0.22 -7.02
C PHE A 128 9.15 0.23 -5.96
N GLU A 129 8.81 -0.65 -5.03
CA GLU A 129 7.81 -0.43 -3.99
C GLU A 129 8.39 -0.68 -2.59
N ILE A 130 8.31 0.31 -1.70
CA ILE A 130 8.66 0.20 -0.27
C ILE A 130 7.49 0.74 0.55
N VAL A 131 6.66 -0.14 1.10
CA VAL A 131 5.42 0.29 1.79
C VAL A 131 5.26 -0.32 3.18
N GLY A 132 5.01 0.52 4.18
CA GLY A 132 4.57 0.07 5.49
C GLY A 132 5.63 -0.59 6.35
N ASN A 133 6.89 -0.16 6.25
CA ASN A 133 7.99 -0.70 7.05
C ASN A 133 8.17 0.19 8.31
N PRO A 134 7.62 -0.18 9.48
CA PRO A 134 7.49 0.71 10.65
C PRO A 134 8.83 1.12 11.29
N ARG A 135 9.89 0.35 11.03
CA ARG A 135 11.23 0.56 11.61
C ARG A 135 12.23 1.15 10.63
N LEU A 136 11.87 1.27 9.35
CA LEU A 136 12.76 1.73 8.31
C LEU A 136 13.03 3.23 8.52
N SER A 137 14.25 3.54 8.94
CA SER A 137 14.70 4.90 9.24
C SER A 137 15.74 5.42 8.26
N HIS A 138 16.30 4.54 7.42
CA HIS A 138 17.34 4.90 6.46
C HIS A 138 17.12 4.19 5.14
N LEU A 139 17.26 4.95 4.05
CA LEU A 139 17.16 4.44 2.70
C LEU A 139 18.32 5.01 1.88
N THR A 140 19.19 4.13 1.39
CA THR A 140 20.29 4.50 0.48
C THR A 140 19.94 4.04 -0.92
N ILE A 141 19.99 4.97 -1.88
CA ILE A 141 19.56 4.78 -3.26
C ILE A 141 20.69 5.18 -4.19
N GLY A 142 21.02 4.28 -5.11
CA GLY A 142 21.99 4.48 -6.19
C GLY A 142 21.38 5.21 -7.40
N ASP A 143 22.17 5.29 -8.46
CA ASP A 143 21.86 6.13 -9.61
C ASP A 143 20.72 5.60 -10.50
N PHE A 144 20.27 4.35 -10.31
CA PHE A 144 19.21 3.73 -11.11
C PHE A 144 17.93 4.56 -11.15
N ILE A 145 17.65 5.29 -10.08
CA ILE A 145 16.47 6.14 -9.94
C ILE A 145 16.37 7.20 -11.03
N ASN A 146 17.49 7.69 -11.55
CA ASN A 146 17.53 8.76 -12.55
C ASN A 146 16.97 8.32 -13.92
N ASN A 147 16.85 7.00 -14.15
CA ASN A 147 16.37 6.43 -15.41
C ASN A 147 14.91 5.94 -15.33
N LEU A 148 14.23 6.16 -14.19
CA LEU A 148 12.87 5.66 -13.96
C LEU A 148 11.80 6.72 -14.29
N GLU A 149 10.65 6.24 -14.76
CA GLU A 149 9.46 7.06 -15.00
C GLU A 149 8.82 7.52 -13.67
N PRO A 150 8.15 8.69 -13.61
CA PRO A 150 7.62 9.26 -12.36
C PRO A 150 6.59 8.41 -11.58
N ASP A 151 6.00 7.39 -12.22
CA ASP A 151 5.04 6.45 -11.66
C ASP A 151 5.62 5.05 -11.42
N ALA A 152 6.90 4.83 -11.73
CA ALA A 152 7.59 3.55 -11.54
C ALA A 152 7.95 3.26 -10.07
N ILE A 153 7.81 4.24 -9.17
CA ILE A 153 8.17 4.13 -7.75
C ILE A 153 6.96 4.35 -6.87
N ARG A 154 6.86 3.57 -5.78
CA ARG A 154 5.98 3.85 -4.65
C ARG A 154 6.72 3.73 -3.33
N ILE A 155 6.69 4.78 -2.52
CA ILE A 155 7.23 4.76 -1.15
C ILE A 155 6.20 5.34 -0.21
N ARG A 156 5.57 4.50 0.62
CA ARG A 156 4.41 4.90 1.43
C ARG A 156 4.41 4.31 2.84
N GLY A 157 3.92 5.07 3.81
CA GLY A 157 3.67 4.56 5.16
C GLY A 157 4.89 4.06 5.94
N ASN A 158 6.09 4.57 5.66
CA ASN A 158 7.33 4.29 6.40
C ASN A 158 7.62 5.46 7.36
N PRO A 159 7.19 5.40 8.63
CA PRO A 159 7.06 6.59 9.48
C PRO A 159 8.37 7.20 9.95
N LEU A 160 9.48 6.44 9.91
CA LEU A 160 10.78 6.87 10.42
C LEU A 160 11.71 7.39 9.32
N LEU A 161 11.32 7.33 8.05
CA LEU A 161 12.08 7.94 6.95
C LEU A 161 12.06 9.46 7.09
N THR A 162 13.25 10.05 7.05
CA THR A 162 13.41 11.50 7.18
C THR A 162 13.14 12.19 5.85
N LYS A 163 12.98 13.51 5.88
CA LYS A 163 12.90 14.29 4.64
C LYS A 163 14.11 14.08 3.73
N ASP A 164 15.32 13.99 4.30
CA ASP A 164 16.54 13.81 3.52
C ASP A 164 16.55 12.45 2.78
N ASP A 165 16.01 11.39 3.38
CA ASP A 165 15.84 10.09 2.72
C ASP A 165 14.81 10.14 1.59
N LEU A 166 13.80 11.02 1.70
CA LEU A 166 12.70 11.14 0.74
C LEU A 166 12.99 12.11 -0.40
N ASP A 167 13.83 13.13 -0.18
CA ASP A 167 14.14 14.18 -1.16
C ASP A 167 14.83 13.62 -2.42
N VAL A 168 15.50 12.46 -2.32
CA VAL A 168 16.05 11.76 -3.50
C VAL A 168 14.96 11.29 -4.48
N PHE A 169 13.72 11.18 -4.02
CA PHE A 169 12.56 10.81 -4.83
C PHE A 169 11.66 12.01 -5.19
N ALA A 170 12.15 13.25 -5.08
CA ALA A 170 11.32 14.46 -5.27
C ALA A 170 10.65 14.57 -6.66
N ASN A 171 11.16 13.86 -7.68
CA ASN A 171 10.59 13.84 -9.03
C ASN A 171 9.49 12.79 -9.23
N PHE A 172 9.23 11.94 -8.23
CA PHE A 172 8.21 10.88 -8.30
C PHE A 172 6.92 11.32 -7.63
N SER A 173 5.80 10.82 -8.16
CA SER A 173 4.47 11.26 -7.72
C SER A 173 3.90 10.46 -6.55
N ASP A 174 4.36 9.22 -6.36
CA ASP A 174 3.82 8.29 -5.36
C ASP A 174 4.77 8.07 -4.17
N VAL A 175 5.24 9.18 -3.61
CA VAL A 175 6.15 9.21 -2.46
C VAL A 175 5.46 9.87 -1.27
N GLN A 176 5.66 9.28 -0.09
CA GLN A 176 5.12 9.77 1.17
C GLN A 176 5.69 11.12 1.60
N LEU A 177 4.97 11.75 2.53
CA LEU A 177 5.53 12.81 3.35
C LEU A 177 6.23 12.21 4.58
N GLU A 178 7.16 12.98 5.16
CA GLU A 178 7.81 12.62 6.43
C GLU A 178 6.76 12.38 7.53
N GLY A 179 6.85 11.24 8.21
CA GLY A 179 5.91 10.84 9.28
C GLY A 179 4.58 10.28 8.79
N GLU A 180 4.46 9.91 7.52
CA GLU A 180 3.34 9.11 7.02
C GLU A 180 3.42 7.66 7.53
N CYS A 181 2.29 7.15 8.02
CA CYS A 181 2.15 5.77 8.48
C CYS A 181 1.21 4.98 7.59
N LEU A 182 1.48 3.68 7.45
CA LEU A 182 0.50 2.76 6.89
C LEU A 182 -0.66 2.56 7.88
N LEU A 183 -1.89 2.69 7.37
CA LEU A 183 -3.11 2.37 8.10
C LEU A 183 -3.21 0.85 8.27
N PRO A 184 -3.38 0.35 9.51
CA PRO A 184 -3.65 -1.07 9.71
C PRO A 184 -4.92 -1.48 8.98
N SER A 185 -4.82 -2.49 8.12
CA SER A 185 -5.96 -3.07 7.42
C SER A 185 -6.08 -4.56 7.79
N PRO A 186 -7.22 -4.99 8.38
CA PRO A 186 -8.37 -4.18 8.76
C PRO A 186 -8.11 -3.31 9.99
N LEU A 187 -8.79 -2.16 10.05
CA LEU A 187 -8.69 -1.23 11.17
C LEU A 187 -9.56 -1.73 12.33
N GLN A 188 -8.97 -2.38 13.33
CA GLN A 188 -9.73 -2.94 14.46
C GLN A 188 -9.93 -1.95 15.62
N SER A 189 -8.96 -1.05 15.83
CA SER A 189 -8.95 -0.10 16.93
C SER A 189 -8.01 1.05 16.61
N ARG A 190 -8.29 2.23 17.20
CA ARG A 190 -7.44 3.42 17.10
C ARG A 190 -6.04 3.16 17.62
N SER A 191 -5.94 2.35 18.67
CA SER A 191 -4.66 1.97 19.30
C SER A 191 -3.69 1.28 18.34
N ARG A 192 -4.18 0.80 17.19
CA ARG A 192 -3.34 0.18 16.16
C ARG A 192 -2.70 1.18 15.22
N VAL A 193 -3.23 2.41 15.14
CA VAL A 193 -2.55 3.48 14.40
C VAL A 193 -1.26 3.80 15.14
N PRO A 194 -0.08 3.70 14.50
CA PRO A 194 1.18 3.94 15.18
C PRO A 194 1.21 5.32 15.87
N HIS A 195 1.87 5.41 17.01
CA HIS A 195 2.03 6.71 17.68
C HIS A 195 2.95 7.63 16.86
N GLY A 196 2.58 8.91 16.76
CA GLY A 196 3.40 9.92 16.08
C GLY A 196 3.14 10.09 14.59
N CYS A 197 2.15 9.39 14.01
CA CYS A 197 1.77 9.57 12.61
C CYS A 197 1.25 10.98 12.35
N LYS A 198 1.84 11.65 11.36
CA LYS A 198 1.40 12.95 10.84
C LYS A 198 0.39 12.78 9.71
N TYR A 199 0.59 11.76 8.88
CA TYR A 199 -0.23 11.40 7.72
C TYR A 199 -0.54 9.92 7.78
N ILE A 200 -1.64 9.52 7.17
CA ILE A 200 -2.06 8.13 7.08
C ILE A 200 -2.20 7.73 5.62
N TYR A 201 -1.72 6.55 5.28
CA TYR A 201 -1.82 5.97 3.94
C TYR A 201 -2.44 4.57 3.97
N GLY A 202 -3.26 4.22 2.98
CA GLY A 202 -3.70 2.85 2.74
C GLY A 202 -5.21 2.66 2.65
N ILE A 203 -5.68 1.42 2.78
CA ILE A 203 -7.10 1.09 2.68
C ILE A 203 -7.70 1.04 4.08
N LEU A 204 -8.68 1.90 4.35
CA LEU A 204 -9.53 1.80 5.53
C LEU A 204 -10.53 0.68 5.29
N SER A 205 -10.15 -0.54 5.69
CA SER A 205 -11.00 -1.72 5.57
C SER A 205 -11.65 -2.09 6.89
N LEU A 206 -12.98 -2.22 6.88
CA LEU A 206 -13.81 -2.74 7.96
C LEU A 206 -14.74 -3.81 7.39
N THR A 207 -14.38 -5.08 7.59
CA THR A 207 -15.21 -6.22 7.19
C THR A 207 -15.53 -7.12 8.38
N GLY A 208 -16.81 -7.36 8.66
CA GLY A 208 -17.23 -8.27 9.73
C GLY A 208 -17.04 -7.75 11.17
N TYR A 209 -16.72 -6.46 11.34
CA TYR A 209 -16.48 -5.86 12.65
C TYR A 209 -17.76 -5.29 13.27
N SER A 210 -17.83 -5.35 14.61
CA SER A 210 -18.99 -4.88 15.37
C SER A 210 -18.84 -3.50 16.00
N SER A 211 -17.61 -3.03 16.18
CA SER A 211 -17.29 -1.72 16.73
C SER A 211 -15.84 -1.34 16.43
N LEU A 212 -15.60 -0.08 16.09
CA LEU A 212 -14.32 0.57 16.38
C LEU A 212 -14.42 1.12 17.81
N ASP A 213 -13.43 0.85 18.66
CA ASP A 213 -13.44 1.28 20.08
C ASP A 213 -14.08 2.67 20.28
N ASP A 214 -14.99 2.79 21.25
CA ASP A 214 -15.76 4.02 21.57
C ASP A 214 -14.88 5.27 21.74
N TYR A 215 -13.58 5.09 21.98
CA TYR A 215 -12.57 6.15 22.08
C TYR A 215 -12.23 6.87 20.76
N PHE A 216 -12.71 6.40 19.60
CA PHE A 216 -12.64 7.21 18.38
C PHE A 216 -13.41 8.53 18.55
N TYR A 217 -14.57 8.51 19.23
CA TYR A 217 -15.44 9.68 19.39
C TYR A 217 -14.84 10.87 20.15
N LEU A 218 -13.79 10.66 20.96
CA LEU A 218 -13.29 11.66 21.92
C LEU A 218 -11.94 12.27 21.50
N GLY A 219 -11.43 11.94 20.31
CA GLY A 219 -10.12 12.41 19.84
C GLY A 219 -10.18 13.63 18.92
N TYR A 220 -9.54 14.73 19.29
CA TYR A 220 -9.32 15.92 18.44
C TYR A 220 -8.35 15.72 17.26
N TYR A 221 -8.05 14.49 16.88
CA TYR A 221 -7.02 14.20 15.88
C TYR A 221 -7.70 13.95 14.54
N ASN A 222 -7.51 14.87 13.62
CA ASN A 222 -7.77 14.67 12.21
C ASN A 222 -6.47 14.22 11.57
N TYR A 223 -6.52 13.14 10.81
CA TYR A 223 -5.39 12.65 10.05
C TYR A 223 -5.65 12.93 8.58
N PRO A 224 -4.78 13.70 7.91
CA PRO A 224 -4.76 13.70 6.46
C PRO A 224 -4.55 12.26 5.99
N PHE A 225 -5.45 11.78 5.14
CA PHE A 225 -5.57 10.39 4.74
C PHE A 225 -5.48 10.28 3.22
N THR A 226 -4.45 9.58 2.74
CA THR A 226 -4.34 9.20 1.34
C THR A 226 -4.70 7.72 1.20
N GLY A 227 -5.82 7.41 0.55
CA GLY A 227 -6.32 6.04 0.66
C GLY A 227 -7.61 5.73 -0.05
N CYS A 228 -8.29 4.72 0.49
CA CYS A 228 -9.58 4.22 0.05
C CYS A 228 -10.42 3.77 1.25
N ILE A 229 -11.73 3.75 1.09
CA ILE A 229 -12.66 3.34 2.14
C ILE A 229 -13.41 2.09 1.70
N GLU A 230 -13.32 1.03 2.50
CA GLU A 230 -14.02 -0.23 2.27
C GLU A 230 -14.71 -0.68 3.56
N ILE A 231 -16.01 -0.40 3.69
CA ILE A 231 -16.80 -0.74 4.88
C ILE A 231 -17.95 -1.66 4.45
N GLU A 232 -17.86 -2.92 4.83
CA GLU A 232 -18.85 -3.91 4.42
C GLU A 232 -19.15 -4.97 5.48
N SER A 233 -20.41 -5.44 5.51
CA SER A 233 -20.84 -6.54 6.38
C SER A 233 -20.48 -6.32 7.86
N THR A 234 -20.56 -5.07 8.32
CA THR A 234 -20.30 -4.68 9.72
C THR A 234 -21.60 -4.62 10.52
N THR A 235 -21.50 -4.66 11.86
CA THR A 235 -22.61 -4.34 12.76
C THR A 235 -22.49 -2.93 13.36
N LEU A 236 -21.74 -2.06 12.68
CA LEU A 236 -21.64 -0.65 13.07
C LEU A 236 -23.02 0.02 12.96
N LYS A 237 -23.29 0.97 13.86
CA LYS A 237 -24.55 1.74 13.86
C LYS A 237 -24.44 3.07 13.12
N ASN A 238 -23.24 3.63 13.04
CA ASN A 238 -22.94 4.86 12.30
C ASN A 238 -21.47 4.87 11.81
N VAL A 239 -21.13 5.87 10.99
CA VAL A 239 -19.78 6.08 10.47
C VAL A 239 -19.13 7.36 10.98
N TYR A 240 -19.50 7.86 12.17
CA TYR A 240 -18.98 9.14 12.67
C TYR A 240 -17.46 9.16 12.88
N PHE A 241 -16.81 8.01 13.02
CA PHE A 241 -15.36 7.92 13.05
C PHE A 241 -14.71 8.36 11.71
N LEU A 242 -15.43 8.30 10.59
CA LEU A 242 -14.93 8.82 9.30
C LEU A 242 -14.66 10.34 9.36
N ASN A 243 -15.21 11.04 10.36
CA ASN A 243 -14.89 12.45 10.57
C ASN A 243 -13.39 12.70 10.80
N HIS A 244 -12.63 11.72 11.30
CA HIS A 244 -11.19 11.84 11.52
C HIS A 244 -10.36 11.79 10.24
N PHE A 245 -10.96 11.39 9.12
CA PHE A 245 -10.28 11.15 7.84
C PHE A 245 -10.79 12.08 6.73
N LYS A 246 -11.47 13.18 7.07
CA LYS A 246 -12.08 14.11 6.08
C LYS A 246 -11.08 14.84 5.19
N ASP A 247 -9.87 15.06 5.68
CA ASP A 247 -8.78 15.57 4.84
C ASP A 247 -8.27 14.40 4.01
N PHE A 248 -8.93 14.17 2.87
CA PHE A 248 -8.84 12.93 2.12
C PHE A 248 -8.27 13.14 0.72
N THR A 249 -7.36 12.25 0.32
CA THR A 249 -6.83 12.15 -1.04
C THR A 249 -7.04 10.73 -1.56
N PRO A 250 -7.88 10.52 -2.60
CA PRO A 250 -8.13 9.18 -3.13
C PRO A 250 -6.92 8.62 -3.86
N ILE A 251 -6.65 7.32 -3.67
CA ILE A 251 -5.73 6.56 -4.52
C ILE A 251 -6.43 6.23 -5.85
N ARG A 252 -5.79 6.53 -6.98
CA ARG A 252 -6.35 6.25 -8.31
C ARG A 252 -6.60 4.76 -8.52
N GLY A 253 -7.75 4.44 -9.12
CA GLY A 253 -8.13 3.06 -9.44
C GLY A 253 -8.54 2.23 -8.22
N CYS A 254 -8.60 2.83 -7.04
CA CYS A 254 -9.04 2.14 -5.84
C CYS A 254 -10.57 2.18 -5.71
N LYS A 255 -11.16 1.02 -5.42
CA LYS A 255 -12.60 0.93 -5.19
C LYS A 255 -12.94 1.49 -3.80
N GLN A 256 -14.02 2.25 -3.71
CA GLN A 256 -14.46 2.83 -2.44
C GLN A 256 -15.94 2.55 -2.21
N TYR A 257 -16.29 1.98 -1.07
CA TYR A 257 -17.68 1.66 -0.76
C TYR A 257 -17.99 1.57 0.74
N ILE A 258 -19.26 1.88 1.06
CA ILE A 258 -19.92 1.59 2.33
C ILE A 258 -21.16 0.78 1.97
N ALA A 259 -21.09 -0.55 2.12
CA ALA A 259 -22.10 -1.43 1.55
C ALA A 259 -22.50 -2.63 2.41
N ASN A 260 -23.72 -3.11 2.24
CA ASN A 260 -24.20 -4.36 2.85
C ASN A 260 -24.09 -4.38 4.39
N ASN A 261 -24.31 -3.24 5.04
CA ASN A 261 -24.30 -3.13 6.50
C ASN A 261 -25.74 -2.94 7.03
N SER A 262 -26.38 -4.04 7.47
CA SER A 262 -27.81 -4.06 7.77
C SER A 262 -28.24 -3.17 8.95
N GLU A 263 -27.33 -2.88 9.87
CA GLU A 263 -27.60 -2.05 11.05
C GLU A 263 -27.05 -0.61 10.92
N LEU A 264 -26.24 -0.35 9.90
CA LEU A 264 -25.49 0.88 9.75
C LEU A 264 -26.35 1.99 9.17
N CYS A 265 -26.58 3.01 9.98
CA CYS A 265 -27.08 4.29 9.50
C CYS A 265 -25.89 5.15 9.05
N VAL A 266 -25.71 5.34 7.74
CA VAL A 266 -24.51 6.03 7.21
C VAL A 266 -24.50 7.53 7.56
N GLY A 267 -25.63 8.17 7.81
CA GLY A 267 -25.62 9.65 7.88
C GLY A 267 -25.44 10.26 6.49
N ASN A 268 -25.98 11.47 6.27
CA ASN A 268 -25.65 12.38 5.14
C ASN A 268 -24.81 11.78 4.00
N SER A 269 -25.41 10.91 3.18
CA SER A 269 -24.67 10.16 2.15
C SER A 269 -24.07 11.10 1.09
N SER A 270 -24.74 12.22 0.81
CA SER A 270 -24.23 13.29 -0.05
C SER A 270 -22.94 13.91 0.48
N PHE A 271 -22.89 14.22 1.78
CA PHE A 271 -21.68 14.74 2.43
C PHE A 271 -20.51 13.76 2.31
N TRP A 272 -20.74 12.47 2.56
CA TRP A 272 -19.65 11.48 2.43
C TRP A 272 -19.18 11.30 0.99
N ARG A 273 -20.08 11.42 0.01
CA ARG A 273 -19.70 11.44 -1.41
C ARG A 273 -18.88 12.66 -1.79
N GLU A 274 -19.20 13.82 -1.24
CA GLU A 274 -18.43 15.05 -1.44
C GLU A 274 -17.03 14.96 -0.82
N VAL A 275 -16.93 14.43 0.40
CA VAL A 275 -15.66 14.30 1.12
C VAL A 275 -14.74 13.26 0.49
N PHE A 276 -15.27 12.07 0.18
CA PHE A 276 -14.44 10.93 -0.20
C PHE A 276 -14.33 10.69 -1.70
N GLY A 277 -15.17 11.32 -2.52
CA GLY A 277 -15.14 11.22 -3.98
C GLY A 277 -15.39 9.80 -4.51
N ASP A 278 -16.33 9.63 -5.44
CA ASP A 278 -16.61 8.33 -6.08
C ASP A 278 -16.90 7.14 -5.11
N ILE A 279 -17.27 7.43 -3.85
CA ILE A 279 -17.62 6.38 -2.88
C ILE A 279 -19.04 5.85 -3.11
N ASP A 280 -19.15 4.54 -3.29
CA ASP A 280 -20.42 3.85 -3.47
C ASP A 280 -21.08 3.56 -2.11
N ILE A 281 -22.33 4.00 -1.93
CA ILE A 281 -23.07 3.79 -0.68
C ILE A 281 -24.40 3.12 -1.01
N TYR A 282 -24.56 1.84 -0.62
CA TYR A 282 -25.73 1.02 -0.97
C TYR A 282 -25.99 -0.12 0.02
N ASN A 283 -27.22 -0.67 0.04
CA ASN A 283 -27.61 -1.80 0.89
C ASN A 283 -27.27 -1.64 2.40
N ASN A 284 -27.35 -0.42 2.91
CA ASN A 284 -27.23 -0.11 4.34
C ASN A 284 -28.63 0.15 4.95
N LYS A 285 -28.71 0.37 6.27
CA LYS A 285 -29.99 0.71 6.92
C LYS A 285 -30.56 2.02 6.35
N ILE A 286 -31.80 1.97 5.87
CA ILE A 286 -32.50 3.10 5.23
C ILE A 286 -33.20 3.98 6.28
N ASP A 287 -33.84 3.37 7.28
CA ASP A 287 -34.63 4.08 8.29
C ASP A 287 -33.74 4.58 9.45
N CYS A 288 -33.09 5.70 9.22
CA CYS A 288 -32.25 6.40 10.18
C CYS A 288 -33.07 7.36 11.07
N PRO A 289 -33.06 7.22 12.41
CA PRO A 289 -33.94 7.98 13.30
C PRO A 289 -33.79 9.51 13.22
N ASP A 290 -32.64 10.01 12.79
CA ASP A 290 -32.29 11.44 12.84
C ASP A 290 -32.18 12.10 11.44
N GLN A 291 -32.64 11.41 10.39
CA GLN A 291 -32.58 11.89 9.01
C GLN A 291 -33.97 12.11 8.42
N CYS A 292 -34.12 13.27 7.79
CA CYS A 292 -35.32 13.61 7.05
C CYS A 292 -34.96 14.08 5.65
N ASP A 293 -35.78 13.75 4.67
CA ASP A 293 -35.56 14.20 3.31
C ASP A 293 -35.76 15.72 3.18
N GLY A 294 -35.02 16.32 2.24
CA GLY A 294 -35.25 17.66 1.72
C GLY A 294 -36.64 17.74 1.10
N GLY A 295 -37.20 18.95 1.07
CA GLY A 295 -38.55 19.15 0.58
C GLY A 295 -38.95 20.61 0.57
N VAL A 296 -40.18 20.87 0.14
CA VAL A 296 -40.74 22.22 0.15
C VAL A 296 -41.06 22.62 1.59
N VAL A 297 -40.50 23.75 2.04
CA VAL A 297 -40.74 24.29 3.38
C VAL A 297 -42.17 24.80 3.48
N ASN A 298 -43.01 24.05 4.18
CA ASN A 298 -44.33 24.46 4.64
C ASN A 298 -44.53 24.03 6.11
N GLU A 299 -45.64 24.41 6.74
CA GLU A 299 -45.89 24.06 8.15
C GLU A 299 -45.89 22.54 8.37
N THR A 300 -46.42 21.76 7.41
CA THR A 300 -46.42 20.30 7.47
C THR A 300 -44.99 19.75 7.48
N TYR A 301 -44.13 20.21 6.56
CA TYR A 301 -42.72 19.83 6.47
C TYR A 301 -41.94 20.22 7.73
N LEU A 302 -42.13 21.43 8.25
CA LEU A 302 -41.48 21.87 9.48
C LEU A 302 -41.92 21.04 10.69
N SER A 303 -43.21 20.71 10.79
CA SER A 303 -43.74 19.88 11.89
C SER A 303 -43.30 18.42 11.80
N SER A 304 -43.27 17.85 10.59
CA SER A 304 -42.87 16.46 10.37
C SER A 304 -41.36 16.26 10.43
N THR A 305 -40.59 17.34 10.26
CA THR A 305 -39.11 17.31 10.33
C THR A 305 -38.52 18.01 11.57
N ALA A 306 -39.35 18.35 12.55
CA ALA A 306 -38.93 19.11 13.74
C ALA A 306 -37.95 18.36 14.64
N ALA A 307 -38.06 17.01 14.69
CA ALA A 307 -37.21 16.15 15.50
C ALA A 307 -35.93 15.71 14.77
N CYS A 308 -35.77 16.06 13.50
CA CYS A 308 -34.62 15.63 12.73
C CYS A 308 -33.43 16.52 13.07
N GLU A 309 -32.32 15.91 13.48
CA GLU A 309 -31.05 16.63 13.63
C GLU A 309 -30.46 17.00 12.25
N MET A 310 -30.91 16.31 11.17
CA MET A 310 -30.30 16.42 9.86
C MET A 310 -31.30 16.29 8.70
N ARG A 311 -31.08 17.07 7.62
CA ARG A 311 -31.87 17.05 6.37
C ARG A 311 -31.02 16.64 5.17
N ILE A 312 -31.51 15.72 4.34
CA ILE A 312 -30.81 15.19 3.15
C ILE A 312 -31.54 15.58 1.87
N GLY A 313 -30.90 16.35 1.00
CA GLY A 313 -31.50 16.88 -0.23
C GLY A 313 -31.90 18.35 -0.13
N ASP A 314 -32.40 18.91 -1.22
CA ASP A 314 -32.71 20.34 -1.29
C ASP A 314 -33.90 20.72 -0.40
N VAL A 315 -33.72 21.80 0.36
CA VAL A 315 -34.81 22.46 1.08
C VAL A 315 -35.26 23.64 0.25
N VAL A 316 -36.45 23.55 -0.32
CA VAL A 316 -36.99 24.55 -1.24
C VAL A 316 -37.98 25.42 -0.50
N ILE A 317 -37.68 26.70 -0.33
CA ILE A 317 -38.67 27.66 0.13
C ILE A 317 -39.51 28.07 -1.08
N ALA A 318 -40.63 27.37 -1.30
CA ALA A 318 -41.62 27.80 -2.28
C ALA A 318 -42.43 28.97 -1.70
N ASP A 319 -42.83 29.90 -2.56
CA ASP A 319 -43.73 31.01 -2.21
C ASP A 319 -43.22 31.95 -1.11
N LEU A 320 -42.01 32.49 -1.30
CA LEU A 320 -41.49 33.60 -0.48
C LEU A 320 -42.31 34.88 -0.71
N THR A 321 -43.48 34.99 -0.07
CA THR A 321 -44.18 36.28 0.12
C THR A 321 -43.72 36.90 1.43
N GLY A 322 -42.58 37.58 1.39
CA GLY A 322 -42.06 38.37 2.51
C GLY A 322 -42.04 39.86 2.18
N HIS A 323 -42.42 40.69 3.14
CA HIS A 323 -41.99 42.10 3.14
C HIS A 323 -40.50 42.14 3.49
N LEU A 324 -39.67 42.51 2.51
CA LEU A 324 -38.27 42.85 2.72
C LEU A 324 -38.17 44.08 3.63
N PHE A 325 -37.81 43.89 4.90
CA PHE A 325 -37.37 44.98 5.75
C PHE A 325 -35.88 45.23 5.46
N HIS A 326 -35.62 46.28 4.70
CA HIS A 326 -34.28 46.80 4.49
C HIS A 326 -33.85 47.53 5.77
N TYR A 327 -33.09 46.86 6.64
CA TYR A 327 -32.36 47.54 7.70
C TYR A 327 -31.10 48.15 7.08
N VAL A 328 -31.12 49.47 6.88
CA VAL A 328 -29.93 50.29 6.66
C VAL A 328 -29.40 50.65 8.05
N THR A 329 -28.22 50.16 8.40
CA THR A 329 -27.38 50.74 9.46
C THR A 329 -26.15 51.34 8.85
#